data_AF-A0A161YX04-F1
#
_entry.id   AF-A0A161YX04-F1
#
_cell.length_a   1.000
_cell.length_b   1.000
_cell.length_c   1.000
_cell.angle_alpha   90.00
_cell.angle_beta   90.00
_cell.angle_gamma   90.00
#
_symmetry.space_group_name_H-M   'P 1'
#
loop_
_entity.id
_entity.type
_entity.pdbx_description
1 polymer ?
#
loop_
_entity_poly.entity_id
_entity_poly.type
_entity_poly.pdbx_seq_one_letter_code
_entity_poly.pdbx_strand_id
1 'polypeptide(L)'
;MGSQGLTISLNGKKVGVASGENLLTALLANQFDVHYGCRAGACGACRLYDQNNGESILACQTQLVSSLSLTTQPVSTSIPFSLISKKRLDEASIELTLMGPSDESFGDRLRLSFDQEGLAEEFMALNAAGQALTLVLLKSQLSAADWLLALNLVPADRVFLQLQQGVRKGRLLYELRVDQGPWLVVLAAENIAYEKHWREVLANENCDLLACCTLSDESDNLAEQVVLKEAFSQVLSKTNSTDLNILYHGQKRSLQQWEDYLRPLRIRTHQLHFVR
;
A
#
# COMPACT_ATOMS: atom_id res chain seq x y z
N MET A 1 -4.17 -48.26 -11.30
CA MET A 1 -4.14 -46.89 -11.85
C MET A 1 -3.09 -46.13 -11.05
N GLY A 2 -1.93 -45.83 -11.64
CA GLY A 2 -0.83 -45.19 -10.92
C GLY A 2 -1.18 -43.76 -10.57
N SER A 3 -1.06 -43.37 -9.30
CA SER A 3 -1.12 -41.97 -8.88
C SER A 3 -0.06 -41.20 -9.65
N GLN A 4 -0.45 -40.30 -10.54
CA GLN A 4 0.49 -39.37 -11.15
C GLN A 4 1.10 -38.54 -10.01
N GLY A 5 2.39 -38.77 -9.74
CA GLY A 5 3.14 -37.98 -8.78
C GLY A 5 3.28 -36.56 -9.32
N LEU A 6 2.70 -35.60 -8.60
CA LEU A 6 2.86 -34.18 -8.88
C LEU A 6 4.06 -33.64 -8.10
N THR A 7 4.66 -32.58 -8.59
CA THR A 7 5.74 -31.89 -7.86
C THR A 7 5.26 -30.53 -7.40
N ILE A 8 5.41 -30.23 -6.11
CA ILE A 8 5.30 -28.86 -5.59
C ILE A 8 6.71 -28.34 -5.36
N SER A 9 6.99 -27.14 -5.87
CA SER A 9 8.13 -26.32 -5.50
C SER A 9 7.63 -25.15 -4.66
N LEU A 10 8.15 -24.93 -3.46
CA LEU A 10 7.89 -23.71 -2.67
C LEU A 10 9.21 -23.09 -2.25
N ASN A 11 9.43 -21.83 -2.62
CA ASN A 11 10.68 -21.11 -2.37
C ASN A 11 11.93 -21.91 -2.81
N GLY A 12 11.80 -22.65 -3.93
CA GLY A 12 12.87 -23.48 -4.49
C GLY A 12 13.01 -24.90 -3.89
N LYS A 13 12.40 -25.19 -2.73
CA LYS A 13 12.38 -26.55 -2.16
C LYS A 13 11.29 -27.37 -2.84
N LYS A 14 11.63 -28.56 -3.33
CA LYS A 14 10.73 -29.42 -4.11
C LYS A 14 10.30 -30.67 -3.35
N VAL A 15 9.07 -31.12 -3.59
CA VAL A 15 8.55 -32.38 -3.05
C VAL A 15 7.58 -33.06 -4.00
N GLY A 16 7.59 -34.38 -4.01
CA GLY A 16 6.61 -35.21 -4.73
C GLY A 16 5.36 -35.45 -3.88
N VAL A 17 4.18 -35.27 -4.46
CA VAL A 17 2.89 -35.36 -3.77
C VAL A 17 1.84 -36.05 -4.65
N ALA A 18 0.78 -36.55 -4.02
CA ALA A 18 -0.31 -37.19 -4.74
C ALA A 18 -1.25 -36.15 -5.37
N SER A 19 -1.71 -36.42 -6.58
CA SER A 19 -2.82 -35.67 -7.18
C SER A 19 -4.10 -35.83 -6.34
N GLY A 20 -4.89 -34.76 -6.25
CA GLY A 20 -6.12 -34.65 -5.47
C GLY A 20 -5.93 -34.23 -4.01
N GLU A 21 -4.70 -34.25 -3.48
CA GLU A 21 -4.44 -33.82 -2.11
C GLU A 21 -4.60 -32.30 -1.95
N ASN A 22 -5.00 -31.85 -0.75
CA ASN A 22 -5.06 -30.43 -0.43
C ASN A 22 -3.64 -29.85 -0.29
N LEU A 23 -3.39 -28.72 -0.96
CA LEU A 23 -2.07 -28.08 -1.03
C LEU A 23 -1.50 -27.75 0.35
N LEU A 24 -2.29 -27.15 1.26
CA LEU A 24 -1.81 -26.84 2.61
C LEU A 24 -1.43 -28.10 3.39
N THR A 25 -2.22 -29.16 3.27
CA THR A 25 -1.95 -30.43 3.96
C THR A 25 -0.65 -31.06 3.47
N ALA A 26 -0.47 -31.09 2.15
CA ALA A 26 0.74 -31.62 1.51
C ALA A 26 2.00 -30.81 1.90
N LEU A 27 1.90 -29.48 1.96
CA LEU A 27 3.01 -28.61 2.37
C LEU A 27 3.41 -28.83 3.84
N LEU A 28 2.44 -28.91 4.76
CA LEU A 28 2.71 -29.13 6.18
C LEU A 28 3.29 -30.53 6.44
N ALA A 29 2.78 -31.57 5.77
CA ALA A 29 3.30 -32.92 5.89
C ALA A 29 4.78 -33.02 5.46
N ASN A 30 5.20 -32.17 4.52
CA ASN A 30 6.57 -32.11 4.00
C ASN A 30 7.44 -31.00 4.64
N GLN A 31 7.00 -30.48 5.79
CA GLN A 31 7.75 -29.50 6.59
C GLN A 31 8.13 -28.25 5.80
N PHE A 32 7.21 -27.73 4.99
CA PHE A 32 7.34 -26.39 4.44
C PHE A 32 6.87 -25.35 5.45
N ASP A 33 7.58 -24.24 5.52
CA ASP A 33 7.17 -23.08 6.32
C ASP A 33 6.11 -22.28 5.55
N VAL A 34 4.86 -22.46 5.98
CA VAL A 34 3.68 -21.81 5.40
C VAL A 34 2.86 -21.28 6.55
N HIS A 35 2.55 -19.99 6.51
CA HIS A 35 1.67 -19.38 7.50
C HIS A 35 0.24 -19.88 7.28
N TYR A 36 -0.50 -20.19 8.34
CA TYR A 36 -1.91 -20.54 8.24
C TYR A 36 -2.63 -20.21 9.55
N GLY A 37 -3.95 -20.05 9.47
CA GLY A 37 -4.80 -19.78 10.62
C GLY A 37 -6.11 -20.56 10.53
N CYS A 38 -7.10 -20.00 9.83
CA CYS A 38 -8.47 -20.52 9.84
C CYS A 38 -8.69 -21.83 9.07
N ARG A 39 -7.80 -22.19 8.14
CA ARG A 39 -7.96 -23.30 7.18
C ARG A 39 -9.26 -23.29 6.34
N ALA A 40 -10.03 -22.22 6.41
CA ALA A 40 -11.31 -22.02 5.71
C ALA A 40 -11.24 -20.88 4.67
N GLY A 41 -10.03 -20.44 4.30
CA GLY A 41 -9.80 -19.37 3.33
C GLY A 41 -10.02 -17.94 3.86
N ALA A 42 -10.84 -17.75 4.89
CA ALA A 42 -11.24 -16.44 5.39
C ALA A 42 -10.08 -15.54 5.86
N CYS A 43 -9.09 -16.09 6.57
CA CYS A 43 -8.00 -15.27 7.13
C CYS A 43 -6.93 -14.87 6.11
N GLY A 44 -6.87 -15.50 4.93
CA GLY A 44 -5.83 -15.25 3.93
C GLY A 44 -4.39 -15.61 4.31
N ALA A 45 -4.12 -16.03 5.56
CA ALA A 45 -2.75 -16.30 6.06
C ALA A 45 -1.96 -17.33 5.24
N CYS A 46 -2.64 -18.29 4.60
CA CYS A 46 -2.01 -19.33 3.78
C CYS A 46 -1.92 -18.96 2.29
N ARG A 47 -1.84 -17.67 1.98
CA ARG A 47 -1.71 -17.20 0.60
C ARG A 47 -0.30 -17.48 0.10
N LEU A 48 -0.24 -18.11 -1.06
CA LEU A 48 0.98 -18.36 -1.83
C LEU A 48 0.80 -17.75 -3.22
N TYR A 49 1.90 -17.57 -3.95
CA TYR A 49 1.89 -16.99 -5.29
C TYR A 49 2.56 -17.96 -6.26
N ASP A 50 1.94 -18.19 -7.40
CA ASP A 50 2.56 -18.96 -8.48
C ASP A 50 3.69 -18.13 -9.10
N GLN A 51 4.87 -18.74 -9.21
CA GLN A 51 6.08 -18.09 -9.70
C GLN A 51 6.04 -17.80 -11.20
N ASN A 52 5.18 -18.47 -11.96
CA ASN A 52 5.14 -18.36 -13.42
C ASN A 52 4.21 -17.23 -13.88
N ASN A 53 3.08 -17.04 -13.20
CA ASN A 53 2.05 -16.07 -13.60
C ASN A 53 1.65 -15.08 -12.49
N GLY A 54 2.22 -15.21 -11.28
CA GLY A 54 1.96 -14.33 -10.15
C GLY A 54 0.58 -14.47 -9.52
N GLU A 55 -0.24 -15.44 -9.95
CA GLU A 55 -1.56 -15.67 -9.39
C GLU A 55 -1.47 -16.05 -7.92
N SER A 56 -2.33 -15.46 -7.09
CA SER A 56 -2.39 -15.82 -5.69
C SER A 56 -3.38 -16.95 -5.44
N ILE A 57 -2.95 -17.92 -4.65
CA ILE A 57 -3.73 -19.09 -4.27
C ILE A 57 -3.80 -19.21 -2.75
N LEU A 58 -4.94 -19.67 -2.24
CA LEU A 58 -5.09 -19.99 -0.83
C LEU A 58 -4.80 -21.46 -0.63
N ALA A 59 -3.65 -21.80 -0.05
CA ALA A 59 -3.23 -23.19 0.08
C ALA A 59 -4.28 -24.10 0.74
N CYS A 60 -5.04 -23.58 1.71
CA CYS A 60 -6.11 -24.35 2.36
C CYS A 60 -7.32 -24.63 1.48
N GLN A 61 -7.53 -23.87 0.40
CA GLN A 61 -8.66 -24.01 -0.53
C GLN A 61 -8.25 -24.61 -1.88
N THR A 62 -6.98 -24.97 -2.08
CA THR A 62 -6.47 -25.49 -3.35
C THR A 62 -6.27 -27.00 -3.29
N GLN A 63 -6.87 -27.72 -4.25
CA GLN A 63 -6.57 -29.12 -4.53
C GLN A 63 -5.48 -29.24 -5.60
N LEU A 64 -4.57 -30.18 -5.42
CA LEU A 64 -3.46 -30.42 -6.33
C LEU A 64 -3.93 -31.21 -7.56
N VAL A 65 -4.05 -30.53 -8.70
CA VAL A 65 -4.39 -31.17 -9.98
C VAL A 65 -3.24 -31.16 -10.98
N SER A 66 -2.22 -30.36 -10.73
CA SER A 66 -1.00 -30.22 -11.53
C SER A 66 0.20 -29.90 -10.63
N SER A 67 1.41 -30.02 -11.18
CA SER A 67 2.62 -29.53 -10.51
C SER A 67 2.57 -28.01 -10.36
N LEU A 68 3.05 -27.48 -9.24
CA LEU A 68 3.02 -26.06 -8.91
C LEU A 68 4.41 -25.56 -8.54
N SER A 69 4.75 -24.34 -8.96
CA SER A 69 5.93 -23.62 -8.49
C SER A 69 5.49 -22.35 -7.78
N LEU A 70 5.68 -22.31 -6.47
CA LEU A 70 5.08 -21.34 -5.57
C LEU A 70 6.13 -20.58 -4.78
N THR A 71 5.73 -19.41 -4.29
CA THR A 71 6.49 -18.59 -3.35
C THR A 71 5.57 -18.06 -2.25
N THR A 72 6.13 -17.80 -1.08
CA THR A 72 5.42 -17.12 0.03
C THR A 72 5.36 -15.61 -0.14
N GLN A 73 6.20 -15.05 -1.02
CA GLN A 73 6.24 -13.62 -1.31
C GLN A 73 5.56 -13.31 -2.65
N PRO A 74 4.83 -12.18 -2.78
CA PRO A 74 4.28 -11.76 -4.06
C PRO A 74 5.37 -11.73 -5.14
N VAL A 75 5.03 -12.19 -6.34
CA VAL A 75 5.92 -12.05 -7.48
C VAL A 75 5.87 -10.61 -7.95
N SER A 76 7.03 -9.97 -8.05
CA SER A 76 7.15 -8.62 -8.60
C SER A 76 7.69 -8.70 -10.02
N THR A 77 7.03 -8.01 -10.94
CA THR A 77 7.53 -7.84 -12.32
C THR A 77 7.88 -6.39 -12.57
N SER A 78 9.10 -6.16 -13.08
CA SER A 78 9.51 -4.84 -13.55
C SER A 78 8.96 -4.62 -14.96
N ILE A 79 8.11 -3.60 -15.12
CA ILE A 79 7.42 -3.30 -16.38
C ILE A 79 7.69 -1.84 -16.76
N PRO A 80 7.95 -1.53 -18.06
CA PRO A 80 8.14 -0.16 -18.49
C PRO A 80 6.82 0.62 -18.51
N PHE A 81 6.88 1.86 -18.05
CA PHE A 81 5.83 2.87 -18.13
C PHE A 81 6.36 4.09 -18.88
N SER A 82 5.50 4.70 -19.69
CA SER A 82 5.83 5.94 -20.41
C SER A 82 5.31 7.15 -19.63
N LEU A 83 6.14 8.18 -19.49
CA LEU A 83 5.72 9.45 -18.90
C LEU A 83 4.71 10.15 -19.81
N ILE A 84 3.53 10.46 -19.29
CA ILE A 84 2.55 11.33 -19.95
C ILE A 84 2.85 12.79 -19.60
N SER A 85 2.96 13.07 -18.30
CA SER A 85 3.17 14.43 -17.80
C SER A 85 3.95 14.42 -16.49
N LYS A 86 4.79 15.43 -16.32
CA LYS A 86 5.47 15.75 -15.06
C LYS A 86 5.05 17.15 -14.63
N LYS A 87 4.62 17.28 -13.39
CA LYS A 87 4.22 18.55 -12.80
C LYS A 87 5.08 18.82 -11.57
N ARG A 88 5.69 20.00 -11.51
CA ARG A 88 6.36 20.46 -10.29
C ARG A 88 5.31 20.92 -9.29
N LEU A 89 5.32 20.35 -8.08
CA LEU A 89 4.42 20.75 -7.00
C LEU A 89 5.09 21.83 -6.15
N ASP A 90 6.36 21.62 -5.78
CA ASP A 90 7.20 22.57 -5.08
C ASP A 90 8.71 22.33 -5.39
N GLU A 91 9.61 22.85 -4.53
CA GLU A 91 11.06 22.68 -4.71
C GLU A 91 11.57 21.26 -4.40
N ALA A 92 10.83 20.51 -3.58
CA ALA A 92 11.18 19.19 -3.06
C ALA A 92 10.22 18.07 -3.53
N SER A 93 9.19 18.36 -4.32
CA SER A 93 8.24 17.36 -4.81
C SER A 93 7.79 17.58 -6.26
N ILE A 94 7.62 16.47 -6.97
CA ILE A 94 7.06 16.43 -8.32
C ILE A 94 5.97 15.36 -8.39
N GLU A 95 5.01 15.56 -9.28
CA GLU A 95 3.96 14.61 -9.63
C GLU A 95 4.24 14.06 -11.04
N LEU A 96 4.20 12.74 -11.17
CA LEU A 96 4.31 12.02 -12.44
C LEU A 96 2.97 11.36 -12.78
N THR A 97 2.57 11.49 -14.04
CA THR A 97 1.46 10.71 -14.63
C THR A 97 2.04 9.79 -15.68
N LEU A 98 1.82 8.48 -15.51
CA LEU A 98 2.47 7.42 -16.24
C LEU A 98 1.43 6.55 -16.97
N MET A 99 1.78 6.12 -18.18
CA MET A 99 0.98 5.20 -19.00
C MET A 99 1.67 3.85 -19.08
N GLY A 100 0.94 2.80 -18.76
CA GLY A 100 1.42 1.43 -18.84
C GLY A 100 0.34 0.43 -18.38
N PRO A 101 0.64 -0.87 -18.43
CA PRO A 101 -0.30 -1.90 -18.01
C PRO A 101 -0.34 -1.96 -16.48
N SER A 102 -1.26 -1.20 -15.89
CA SER A 102 -1.47 -1.11 -14.44
C SER A 102 -2.94 -1.26 -14.09
N ASP A 103 -3.23 -2.09 -13.10
CA ASP A 103 -4.48 -2.09 -12.34
C ASP A 103 -4.30 -1.48 -10.94
N GLU A 104 -3.13 -0.91 -10.64
CA GLU A 104 -2.88 -0.20 -9.38
C GLU A 104 -3.86 0.95 -9.21
N SER A 105 -4.22 1.21 -7.96
CA SER A 105 -5.19 2.22 -7.58
C SER A 105 -4.79 2.86 -6.26
N PHE A 106 -5.55 3.87 -5.85
CA PHE A 106 -5.20 4.70 -4.71
C PHE A 106 -4.81 3.89 -3.47
N GLY A 107 -3.60 4.15 -2.97
CA GLY A 107 -3.06 3.49 -1.78
C GLY A 107 -2.25 2.22 -2.04
N ASP A 108 -2.24 1.71 -3.27
CA ASP A 108 -1.40 0.57 -3.62
C ASP A 108 0.08 0.98 -3.63
N ARG A 109 0.95 0.05 -3.21
CA ARG A 109 2.39 0.26 -3.13
C ARG A 109 3.08 -0.35 -4.34
N LEU A 110 3.95 0.44 -4.94
CA LEU A 110 4.75 0.06 -6.09
C LEU A 110 6.17 0.58 -5.92
N ARG A 111 7.12 0.02 -6.66
CA ARG A 111 8.49 0.53 -6.65
C ARG A 111 8.88 1.09 -8.00
N LEU A 112 9.47 2.27 -8.00
CA LEU A 112 9.91 2.98 -9.20
C LEU A 112 11.43 2.95 -9.30
N SER A 113 11.93 2.62 -10.49
CA SER A 113 13.32 2.81 -10.89
C SER A 113 13.38 3.57 -12.22
N PHE A 114 14.44 4.37 -12.40
CA PHE A 114 14.67 5.13 -13.63
C PHE A 114 15.42 4.32 -14.70
N ASP A 115 15.99 3.20 -14.29
CA ASP A 115 16.66 2.19 -15.09
C ASP A 115 16.08 0.80 -14.77
N GLN A 116 16.33 -0.17 -15.64
CA GLN A 116 15.75 -1.50 -15.49
C GLN A 116 16.41 -2.31 -14.35
N GLU A 117 17.65 -1.99 -14.00
CA GLU A 117 18.47 -2.72 -13.04
C GLU A 117 18.76 -1.93 -11.74
N GLY A 118 18.35 -0.68 -11.63
CA GLY A 118 18.67 0.12 -10.46
C GLY A 118 17.77 -0.15 -9.26
N LEU A 119 18.09 0.56 -8.19
CA LEU A 119 17.37 0.47 -6.93
C LEU A 119 15.98 1.09 -7.11
N ALA A 120 14.97 0.29 -6.81
CA ALA A 120 13.59 0.72 -6.91
C ALA A 120 13.10 1.24 -5.56
N GLU A 121 12.66 2.49 -5.52
CA GLU A 121 12.13 3.15 -4.32
C GLU A 121 10.61 2.97 -4.23
N GLU A 122 10.08 2.84 -3.02
CA GLU A 122 8.64 2.57 -2.80
C GLU A 122 7.81 3.86 -2.84
N PHE A 123 6.72 3.83 -3.60
CA PHE A 123 5.76 4.91 -3.75
C PHE A 123 4.33 4.40 -3.63
N MET A 124 3.41 5.32 -3.35
CA MET A 124 1.97 5.06 -3.31
C MET A 124 1.31 5.51 -4.62
N ALA A 125 0.49 4.65 -5.22
CA ALA A 125 -0.36 5.00 -6.35
C ALA A 125 -1.47 5.98 -5.90
N LEU A 126 -1.76 6.98 -6.74
CA LEU A 126 -2.70 8.07 -6.45
C LEU A 126 -3.87 8.16 -7.43
N ASN A 127 -3.91 7.27 -8.42
CA ASN A 127 -4.95 7.22 -9.44
C ASN A 127 -6.15 6.38 -9.00
N ALA A 128 -7.30 6.61 -9.64
CA ALA A 128 -8.41 5.66 -9.59
C ALA A 128 -8.08 4.42 -10.45
N ALA A 129 -8.70 3.29 -10.12
CA ALA A 129 -8.55 2.05 -10.89
C ALA A 129 -8.92 2.28 -12.36
N GLY A 130 -8.05 1.84 -13.27
CA GLY A 130 -8.22 1.99 -14.72
C GLY A 130 -7.83 3.35 -15.30
N GLN A 131 -7.35 4.29 -14.48
CA GLN A 131 -6.76 5.55 -14.95
C GLN A 131 -5.24 5.45 -15.13
N ALA A 132 -4.65 6.46 -15.78
CA ALA A 132 -3.20 6.61 -15.83
C ALA A 132 -2.62 6.68 -14.42
N LEU A 133 -1.49 6.00 -14.19
CA LEU A 133 -0.89 5.89 -12.88
C LEU A 133 -0.30 7.24 -12.46
N THR A 134 -0.67 7.71 -11.28
CA THR A 134 -0.16 8.97 -10.71
C THR A 134 0.69 8.69 -9.49
N LEU A 135 1.89 9.27 -9.46
CA LEU A 135 2.86 9.15 -8.36
C LEU A 135 3.32 10.54 -7.92
N VAL A 136 3.54 10.72 -6.62
CA VAL A 136 4.28 11.86 -6.08
C VAL A 136 5.66 11.38 -5.67
N LEU A 137 6.69 12.03 -6.21
CA LEU A 137 8.09 11.79 -5.87
C LEU A 137 8.57 12.91 -4.95
N LEU A 138 9.08 12.52 -3.79
CA LEU A 138 9.71 13.44 -2.85
C LEU A 138 11.23 13.37 -2.99
N LYS A 139 11.89 14.52 -3.00
CA LYS A 139 13.35 14.63 -3.07
C LYS A 139 14.06 13.88 -1.94
N SER A 140 13.45 13.81 -0.75
CA SER A 140 13.99 13.10 0.42
C SER A 140 13.94 11.58 0.30
N GLN A 141 13.11 11.03 -0.60
CA GLN A 141 12.96 9.59 -0.84
C GLN A 141 13.87 9.07 -1.95
N LEU A 142 14.53 9.97 -2.69
CA LEU A 142 15.33 9.63 -3.85
C LEU A 142 16.80 9.96 -3.61
N SER A 143 17.68 9.21 -4.27
CA SER A 143 19.09 9.60 -4.36
C SER A 143 19.23 10.92 -5.13
N ALA A 144 20.33 11.65 -4.92
CA ALA A 144 20.58 12.88 -5.65
C ALA A 144 20.63 12.67 -7.18
N ALA A 145 21.11 11.49 -7.62
CA ALA A 145 21.15 11.11 -9.03
C ALA A 145 19.73 10.85 -9.57
N ASP A 146 18.92 10.06 -8.86
CA ASP A 146 17.55 9.74 -9.27
C ASP A 146 16.66 10.99 -9.25
N TRP A 147 16.85 11.90 -8.29
CA TRP A 147 16.16 13.17 -8.28
C TRP A 147 16.47 14.00 -9.54
N LEU A 148 17.74 14.07 -9.96
CA LEU A 148 18.12 14.75 -11.20
C LEU A 148 17.53 14.07 -12.43
N LEU A 149 17.51 12.73 -12.48
CA LEU A 149 16.86 11.98 -13.56
C LEU A 149 15.36 12.31 -13.62
N ALA A 150 14.67 12.25 -12.49
CA ALA A 150 13.25 12.57 -12.38
C ALA A 150 12.94 14.01 -12.85
N LEU A 151 13.79 14.97 -12.48
CA LEU A 151 13.69 16.35 -12.93
C LEU A 151 13.94 16.53 -14.42
N ASN A 152 14.71 15.65 -15.06
CA ASN A 152 15.03 15.73 -16.49
C ASN A 152 14.07 14.93 -17.39
N LEU A 153 13.18 14.10 -16.82
CA LEU A 153 12.21 13.33 -17.61
C LEU A 153 11.36 14.23 -18.51
N VAL A 154 11.18 13.82 -19.77
CA VAL A 154 10.28 14.42 -20.75
C VAL A 154 9.17 13.44 -21.14
N PRO A 155 8.02 13.92 -21.66
CA PRO A 155 6.96 13.03 -22.13
C PRO A 155 7.48 11.97 -23.11
N ALA A 156 6.94 10.76 -23.01
CA ALA A 156 7.35 9.52 -23.66
C ALA A 156 8.64 8.85 -23.14
N ASP A 157 9.40 9.49 -22.25
CA ASP A 157 10.48 8.81 -21.53
C ASP A 157 9.95 7.63 -20.73
N ARG A 158 10.81 6.62 -20.54
CA ARG A 158 10.44 5.40 -19.83
C ARG A 158 10.98 5.40 -18.42
N VAL A 159 10.15 4.93 -17.51
CA VAL A 159 10.53 4.52 -16.16
C VAL A 159 10.07 3.09 -15.96
N PHE A 160 10.65 2.40 -14.98
CA PHE A 160 10.34 1.00 -14.69
C PHE A 160 9.63 0.90 -13.35
N LEU A 161 8.53 0.17 -13.34
CA LEU A 161 7.75 -0.08 -12.13
C LEU A 161 7.74 -1.55 -11.79
N GLN A 162 8.12 -1.85 -10.55
CA GLN A 162 7.94 -3.17 -9.96
C GLN A 162 6.54 -3.23 -9.34
N LEU A 163 5.65 -3.94 -10.03
CA LEU A 163 4.27 -4.14 -9.59
C LEU A 163 4.14 -5.51 -8.92
N GLN A 164 3.41 -5.55 -7.79
CA GLN A 164 3.14 -6.81 -7.08
C GLN A 164 1.94 -7.52 -7.71
N GLN A 165 2.18 -8.73 -8.22
CA GLN A 165 1.14 -9.58 -8.80
C GLN A 165 0.39 -10.37 -7.73
N GLY A 166 -0.89 -10.65 -7.98
CA GLY A 166 -1.74 -11.46 -7.11
C GLY A 166 -2.17 -10.77 -5.81
N VAL A 167 -1.83 -9.50 -5.61
CA VAL A 167 -2.31 -8.65 -4.50
C VAL A 167 -3.58 -7.94 -4.91
N ARG A 168 -4.59 -7.94 -4.03
CA ARG A 168 -5.83 -7.19 -4.26
C ARG A 168 -5.54 -5.68 -4.23
N LYS A 169 -5.80 -5.00 -5.35
CA LYS A 169 -5.63 -3.56 -5.55
C LYS A 169 -6.72 -2.74 -4.86
N GLY A 170 -6.42 -1.49 -4.53
CA GLY A 170 -7.37 -0.51 -3.98
C GLY A 170 -7.81 -0.84 -2.56
N ARG A 171 -6.99 -1.61 -1.86
CA ARG A 171 -7.36 -2.20 -0.58
C ARG A 171 -7.38 -1.15 0.53
N LEU A 172 -6.58 -0.08 0.41
CA LEU A 172 -6.42 0.92 1.47
C LEU A 172 -7.77 1.53 1.86
N LEU A 173 -8.50 2.14 0.93
CA LEU A 173 -9.76 2.83 1.24
C LEU A 173 -10.84 1.86 1.74
N TYR A 174 -10.89 0.65 1.17
CA TYR A 174 -11.80 -0.41 1.61
C TYR A 174 -11.50 -0.88 3.05
N GLU A 175 -10.23 -1.03 3.41
CA GLU A 175 -9.83 -1.45 4.75
C GLU A 175 -10.04 -0.37 5.80
N LEU A 176 -9.82 0.88 5.39
CA LEU A 176 -10.12 2.04 6.21
C LEU A 176 -11.63 2.21 6.41
N ARG A 177 -12.48 1.67 5.52
CA ARG A 177 -13.93 1.90 5.51
C ARG A 177 -14.24 3.38 5.52
N VAL A 178 -13.64 4.10 4.57
CA VAL A 178 -13.71 5.58 4.51
C VAL A 178 -15.13 6.12 4.33
N ASP A 179 -16.05 5.27 3.90
CA ASP A 179 -17.49 5.52 3.79
C ASP A 179 -18.21 5.49 5.16
N GLN A 180 -17.52 5.13 6.24
CA GLN A 180 -18.09 4.99 7.58
C GLN A 180 -17.54 6.05 8.53
N GLY A 181 -18.42 6.97 8.93
CA GLY A 181 -18.15 7.95 9.98
C GLY A 181 -17.31 9.15 9.53
N PRO A 182 -17.08 10.10 10.45
CA PRO A 182 -16.33 11.32 10.16
C PRO A 182 -14.82 11.07 10.15
N TRP A 183 -14.12 11.79 9.26
CA TRP A 183 -12.67 11.65 9.08
C TRP A 183 -11.90 12.96 9.31
N LEU A 184 -10.74 12.82 9.94
CA LEU A 184 -9.68 13.82 10.01
C LEU A 184 -8.42 13.25 9.36
N VAL A 185 -7.91 13.92 8.33
CA VAL A 185 -6.61 13.57 7.73
C VAL A 185 -5.51 14.45 8.29
N VAL A 186 -4.43 13.84 8.75
CA VAL A 186 -3.25 14.49 9.29
C VAL A 186 -2.03 14.05 8.48
N LEU A 187 -1.36 15.01 7.84
CA LEU A 187 -0.15 14.75 7.06
C LEU A 187 1.07 15.14 7.88
N ALA A 188 2.13 14.34 7.82
CA ALA A 188 3.45 14.83 8.18
C ALA A 188 3.89 15.92 7.19
N ALA A 189 4.78 16.82 7.62
CA ALA A 189 5.25 17.94 6.79
C ALA A 189 5.83 17.46 5.46
N GLU A 190 6.62 16.37 5.49
CA GLU A 190 7.20 15.76 4.30
C GLU A 190 6.15 15.26 3.29
N ASN A 191 4.92 15.00 3.73
CA ASN A 191 3.84 14.43 2.93
C ASN A 191 2.78 15.45 2.51
N ILE A 192 3.07 16.76 2.63
CA ILE A 192 2.13 17.83 2.25
C ILE A 192 1.65 17.72 0.79
N ALA A 193 2.51 17.23 -0.11
CA ALA A 193 2.19 17.03 -1.52
C ALA A 193 1.00 16.07 -1.74
N TYR A 194 0.69 15.21 -0.78
CA TYR A 194 -0.43 14.27 -0.84
C TYR A 194 -1.78 14.88 -0.44
N GLU A 195 -1.83 16.10 0.11
CA GLU A 195 -3.06 16.70 0.64
C GLU A 195 -4.19 16.73 -0.40
N LYS A 196 -3.86 17.24 -1.59
CA LYS A 196 -4.84 17.37 -2.67
C LYS A 196 -5.41 16.00 -3.06
N HIS A 197 -4.55 14.99 -3.19
CA HIS A 197 -4.95 13.64 -3.57
C HIS A 197 -5.85 12.98 -2.51
N TRP A 198 -5.55 13.17 -1.23
CA TRP A 198 -6.42 12.69 -0.14
C TRP A 198 -7.80 13.35 -0.18
N ARG A 199 -7.86 14.67 -0.39
CA ARG A 199 -9.15 15.37 -0.49
C ARG A 199 -9.96 14.89 -1.69
N GLU A 200 -9.33 14.74 -2.85
CA GLU A 200 -9.99 14.30 -4.08
C GLU A 200 -10.50 12.86 -3.96
N VAL A 201 -9.69 11.92 -3.47
CA VAL A 201 -10.11 10.53 -3.37
C VAL A 201 -11.21 10.33 -2.34
N LEU A 202 -11.13 10.99 -1.18
CA LEU A 202 -12.14 10.86 -0.13
C LEU A 202 -13.48 11.51 -0.56
N ALA A 203 -13.43 12.61 -1.32
CA ALA A 203 -14.64 13.19 -1.90
C ALA A 203 -15.34 12.23 -2.87
N ASN A 204 -14.59 11.46 -3.67
CA ASN A 204 -15.15 10.48 -4.61
C ASN A 204 -15.78 9.26 -3.91
N GLU A 205 -15.29 8.90 -2.72
CA GLU A 205 -15.80 7.77 -1.91
C GLU A 205 -16.98 8.15 -1.00
N ASN A 206 -17.54 9.36 -1.13
CA ASN A 206 -18.57 9.90 -0.23
C ASN A 206 -18.16 9.90 1.26
N CYS A 207 -16.87 10.06 1.52
CA CYS A 207 -16.33 10.16 2.88
C CYS A 207 -16.72 11.49 3.55
N ASP A 208 -17.11 11.45 4.82
CA ASP A 208 -17.37 12.66 5.63
C ASP A 208 -16.06 13.26 6.16
N LEU A 209 -15.26 13.82 5.24
CA LEU A 209 -14.00 14.48 5.57
C LEU A 209 -14.25 15.84 6.25
N LEU A 210 -14.02 15.91 7.55
CA LEU A 210 -14.30 17.11 8.34
C LEU A 210 -13.20 18.15 8.31
N ALA A 211 -11.95 17.70 8.24
CA ALA A 211 -10.76 18.52 8.11
C ALA A 211 -9.57 17.70 7.55
N CYS A 212 -8.62 18.40 6.95
CA CYS A 212 -7.31 17.87 6.63
C CYS A 212 -6.27 18.93 7.01
N CYS A 213 -5.21 18.51 7.69
CA CYS A 213 -4.17 19.40 8.19
C CYS A 213 -2.78 18.79 8.06
N THR A 214 -1.77 19.64 8.02
CA THR A 214 -0.36 19.23 7.90
C THR A 214 0.40 19.66 9.15
N LEU A 215 1.14 18.73 9.75
CA LEU A 215 2.00 19.00 10.90
C LEU A 215 3.22 19.83 10.47
N SER A 216 3.77 20.62 11.39
CA SER A 216 5.06 21.26 11.17
C SER A 216 6.22 20.30 11.44
N ASP A 217 7.34 20.51 10.76
CA ASP A 217 8.60 19.81 11.04
C ASP A 217 9.31 20.36 12.29
N GLU A 218 8.85 21.48 12.86
CA GLU A 218 9.55 22.20 13.93
C GLU A 218 9.45 21.53 15.31
N SER A 219 8.37 20.77 15.57
CA SER A 219 8.18 20.10 16.87
C SER A 219 7.82 18.62 16.70
N ASP A 220 8.54 17.78 17.43
CA ASP A 220 8.26 16.35 17.54
C ASP A 220 7.09 16.01 18.46
N ASN A 221 6.66 16.97 19.27
CA ASN A 221 5.59 16.81 20.21
C ASN A 221 4.24 17.21 19.58
N LEU A 222 3.33 16.24 19.43
CA LEU A 222 1.97 16.49 18.91
C LEU A 222 1.21 17.53 19.76
N ALA A 223 1.48 17.61 21.06
CA ALA A 223 0.85 18.58 21.94
C ALA A 223 1.34 20.02 21.74
N GLU A 224 2.39 20.26 20.96
CA GLU A 224 2.87 21.60 20.61
C GLU A 224 2.38 22.04 19.22
N GLN A 225 1.86 21.11 18.42
CA GLN A 225 1.37 21.36 17.07
C GLN A 225 0.06 22.18 17.11
N VAL A 226 0.16 23.49 16.87
CA VAL A 226 -0.98 24.42 16.88
C VAL A 226 -2.02 24.03 15.86
N VAL A 227 -1.59 23.76 14.62
CA VAL A 227 -2.46 23.35 13.51
C VAL A 227 -3.26 22.09 13.86
N LEU A 228 -2.62 21.13 14.55
CA LEU A 228 -3.27 19.91 14.99
C LEU A 228 -4.38 20.20 16.01
N LYS A 229 -4.09 21.03 17.02
CA LYS A 229 -5.08 21.43 18.05
C LYS A 229 -6.29 22.14 17.43
N GLU A 230 -6.05 23.03 16.47
CA GLU A 230 -7.10 23.75 15.76
C GLU A 230 -7.98 22.78 14.96
N ALA A 231 -7.37 21.84 14.23
CA ALA A 231 -8.10 20.82 13.48
C ALA A 231 -8.97 19.95 14.40
N PHE A 232 -8.44 19.44 15.51
CA PHE A 232 -9.22 18.66 16.47
C PHE A 232 -10.35 19.49 17.11
N SER A 233 -10.08 20.76 17.46
CA SER A 233 -11.11 21.63 18.04
C SER A 233 -12.25 21.88 17.04
N GLN A 234 -11.92 22.13 15.77
CA GLN A 234 -12.90 22.30 14.70
C GLN A 234 -13.73 21.04 14.51
N VAL A 235 -13.07 19.89 14.40
CA VAL A 235 -13.73 18.61 14.12
C VAL A 235 -14.66 18.19 15.27
N LEU A 236 -14.18 18.25 16.51
CA LEU A 236 -14.97 17.88 17.69
C LEU A 236 -16.19 18.78 17.89
N SER A 237 -16.10 20.06 17.49
CA SER A 237 -17.26 20.96 17.51
C SER A 237 -18.34 20.60 16.50
N LYS A 238 -17.99 19.90 15.40
CA LYS A 238 -18.93 19.47 14.35
C LYS A 238 -19.61 18.13 14.66
N THR A 239 -18.88 17.19 15.27
CA THR A 239 -19.40 15.83 15.51
C THR A 239 -20.25 15.72 16.77
N ASN A 240 -20.07 16.62 17.75
CA ASN A 240 -20.60 16.47 19.12
C ASN A 240 -20.30 15.09 19.75
N SER A 241 -19.28 14.39 19.23
CA SER A 241 -18.94 13.00 19.52
C SER A 241 -17.42 12.81 19.45
N THR A 242 -16.92 11.84 20.21
CA THR A 242 -15.51 11.40 20.18
C THR A 242 -15.29 10.24 19.20
N ASP A 243 -16.31 9.94 18.39
CA ASP A 243 -16.23 9.00 17.28
C ASP A 243 -15.72 9.76 16.04
N LEU A 244 -14.44 9.58 15.76
CA LEU A 244 -13.66 10.27 14.73
C LEU A 244 -12.55 9.36 14.22
N ASN A 245 -12.63 8.97 12.96
CA ASN A 245 -11.53 8.28 12.30
C ASN A 245 -10.43 9.29 11.96
N ILE A 246 -9.18 8.92 12.26
CA ILE A 246 -8.00 9.75 12.05
C ILE A 246 -7.08 8.99 11.11
N LEU A 247 -6.77 9.59 9.97
CA LEU A 247 -5.72 9.10 9.08
C LEU A 247 -4.46 9.91 9.31
N TYR A 248 -3.37 9.26 9.71
CA TYR A 248 -2.05 9.88 9.78
C TYR A 248 -1.16 9.36 8.65
N HIS A 249 -0.80 10.25 7.71
CA HIS A 249 0.14 9.94 6.63
C HIS A 249 1.54 10.43 7.01
N GLY A 250 2.35 9.54 7.60
CA GLY A 250 3.70 9.85 8.05
C GLY A 250 4.35 8.73 8.88
N GLN A 251 5.65 8.87 9.12
CA GLN A 251 6.46 7.82 9.75
C GLN A 251 7.18 8.26 11.04
N LYS A 252 7.27 9.57 11.30
CA LYS A 252 8.05 10.15 12.42
C LYS A 252 7.33 10.11 13.78
N ARG A 253 6.03 9.78 13.83
CA ARG A 253 5.23 9.80 15.06
C ARG A 253 4.78 8.38 15.42
N SER A 254 5.18 7.94 16.61
CA SER A 254 4.84 6.62 17.15
C SER A 254 3.39 6.55 17.63
N LEU A 255 2.87 5.31 17.74
CA LEU A 255 1.55 5.05 18.33
C LEU A 255 1.44 5.61 19.76
N GLN A 256 2.51 5.51 20.56
CA GLN A 256 2.54 6.01 21.94
C GLN A 256 2.33 7.53 22.00
N GLN A 257 3.04 8.29 21.15
CA GLN A 257 2.87 9.75 21.07
C GLN A 257 1.43 10.13 20.70
N TRP A 258 0.85 9.41 19.74
CA TRP A 258 -0.56 9.60 19.37
C TRP A 258 -1.51 9.24 20.51
N GLU A 259 -1.27 8.14 21.23
CA GLU A 259 -2.09 7.75 22.36
C GLU A 259 -2.08 8.84 23.45
N ASP A 260 -0.90 9.36 23.79
CA ASP A 260 -0.77 10.41 24.79
C ASP A 260 -1.45 11.72 24.38
N TYR A 261 -1.47 12.02 23.08
CA TYR A 261 -2.22 13.16 22.54
C TYR A 261 -3.74 12.94 22.51
N LEU A 262 -4.21 11.75 22.11
CA LEU A 262 -5.63 11.44 21.90
C LEU A 262 -6.38 11.12 23.20
N ARG A 263 -5.69 10.56 24.20
CA ARG A 263 -6.25 10.21 25.51
C ARG A 263 -7.02 11.35 26.18
N PRO A 264 -6.49 12.59 26.31
CA PRO A 264 -7.24 13.69 26.91
C PRO A 264 -8.48 14.10 26.08
N LEU A 265 -8.48 13.83 24.77
CA LEU A 265 -9.62 14.07 23.87
C LEU A 265 -10.67 12.94 23.93
N ARG A 266 -10.42 11.87 24.70
CA ARG A 266 -11.25 10.65 24.80
C ARG A 266 -11.45 9.93 23.48
N ILE A 267 -10.55 10.13 22.51
CA ILE A 267 -10.52 9.42 21.24
C ILE A 267 -9.71 8.13 21.43
N ARG A 268 -10.22 7.01 20.91
CA ARG A 268 -9.57 5.70 21.07
C ARG A 268 -8.57 5.47 19.95
N THR A 269 -7.43 4.86 20.26
CA THR A 269 -6.35 4.59 19.29
C THR A 269 -6.74 3.66 18.15
N HIS A 270 -7.80 2.85 18.27
CA HIS A 270 -8.28 2.02 17.15
C HIS A 270 -8.91 2.84 16.01
N GLN A 271 -9.24 4.12 16.26
CA GLN A 271 -9.73 5.06 15.27
C GLN A 271 -8.57 5.72 14.50
N LEU A 272 -7.31 5.45 14.89
CA LEU A 272 -6.12 5.98 14.22
C LEU A 272 -5.59 4.97 13.21
N HIS A 273 -5.42 5.45 11.97
CA HIS A 273 -4.92 4.68 10.84
C HIS A 273 -3.63 5.28 10.32
N PHE A 274 -2.57 4.47 10.25
CA PHE A 274 -1.27 4.90 9.74
C PHE A 274 -1.16 4.58 8.25
N VAL A 275 -0.83 5.59 7.44
CA VAL A 275 -0.39 5.45 6.05
C VAL A 275 1.07 5.88 5.96
N ARG A 276 1.87 5.12 5.22
CA ARG A 276 3.31 5.29 5.12
C ARG A 276 3.73 5.81 3.76
#